data_AF-A0A9K3J4V5-F1
#
_entry.id   AF-A0A9K3J4V5-F1
#
_cell.length_a   1.000
_cell.length_b   1.000
_cell.length_c   1.000
_cell.angle_alpha   90.00
_cell.angle_beta   90.00
_cell.angle_gamma   90.00
#
_symmetry.space_group_name_H-M   'P 1'
#
loop_
_entity.id
_entity.type
_entity.pdbx_description
1 polymer ?
#
loop_
_entity_poly.entity_id
_entity_poly.type
_entity_poly.pdbx_seq_one_letter_code
_entity_poly.pdbx_strand_id
1 'polypeptide(L)'
;MSSTPVNLISECFIKPLDELSPEAKQPIHFTPFELAWLNFKYSQRGLLFRKPPSPDCFSITTFLNHLQHSLSATLTHFYPLASRFATRKQENPPSYVIYLDPENSPGAKFIYAKAGATVSDVLDPPDVPLLVHSFFDLNNAICYDGHTLPLLSIQVQKEGKITKLLVDQEGFQFCHPPASLEGSLSTGRVCMLC
;
A
#
# COMPACT_ATOMS: atom_id res chain seq x y z
N MET A 1 -2.73 13.80 -24.55
CA MET A 1 -2.63 12.35 -24.80
C MET A 1 -3.57 11.65 -23.83
N SER A 2 -4.47 10.78 -24.31
CA SER A 2 -5.47 10.12 -23.46
C SER A 2 -4.80 9.10 -22.56
N SER A 3 -4.92 9.26 -21.25
CA SER A 3 -4.62 8.20 -20.29
C SER A 3 -5.47 6.97 -20.65
N THR A 4 -4.83 5.82 -20.85
CA THR A 4 -5.55 4.57 -21.07
C THR A 4 -6.24 4.20 -19.76
N PRO A 5 -7.57 4.07 -19.73
CA PRO A 5 -8.30 3.94 -18.47
C PRO A 5 -7.95 2.63 -17.76
N VAL A 6 -7.56 2.73 -16.50
CA VAL A 6 -7.55 1.59 -15.56
C VAL A 6 -9.00 1.28 -15.21
N ASN A 7 -9.45 0.07 -15.52
CA ASN A 7 -10.80 -0.39 -15.24
C ASN A 7 -10.82 -1.15 -13.91
N LEU A 8 -11.47 -0.58 -12.91
CA LEU A 8 -11.66 -1.19 -11.60
C LEU A 8 -12.57 -2.42 -11.71
N ILE A 9 -12.08 -3.57 -11.22
CA ILE A 9 -12.86 -4.82 -11.19
C ILE A 9 -13.45 -5.05 -9.79
N SER A 10 -12.63 -4.90 -8.75
CA SER A 10 -13.07 -5.04 -7.36
C SER A 10 -12.15 -4.29 -6.41
N GLU A 11 -12.70 -3.83 -5.30
CA GLU A 11 -11.95 -3.29 -4.18
C GLU A 11 -12.47 -3.83 -2.84
N CYS A 12 -11.58 -3.94 -1.86
CA CYS A 12 -11.92 -4.28 -0.49
C CYS A 12 -10.89 -3.68 0.49
N PHE A 13 -11.21 -3.73 1.78
CA PHE A 13 -10.25 -3.43 2.84
C PHE A 13 -9.83 -4.73 3.54
N ILE A 14 -8.53 -4.86 3.78
CA ILE A 14 -7.90 -6.02 4.42
C ILE A 14 -7.46 -5.61 5.82
N LYS A 15 -7.95 -6.34 6.81
CA LYS A 15 -7.58 -6.19 8.22
C LYS A 15 -6.52 -7.22 8.62
N PRO A 16 -5.81 -7.00 9.75
CA PRO A 16 -5.03 -8.03 10.39
C PRO A 16 -5.81 -9.34 10.53
N LEU A 17 -5.14 -10.48 10.29
CA LEU A 17 -5.78 -11.80 10.33
C LEU A 17 -6.21 -12.17 11.76
N ASP A 18 -5.30 -11.92 12.71
CA ASP A 18 -5.50 -12.21 14.12
C ASP A 18 -5.98 -10.98 14.85
N GLU A 19 -6.69 -11.19 15.96
CA GLU A 19 -7.05 -10.10 16.84
C GLU A 19 -5.79 -9.47 17.45
N LEU A 20 -5.67 -8.15 17.31
CA LEU A 20 -4.56 -7.41 17.89
C LEU A 20 -4.59 -7.51 19.42
N SER A 21 -3.42 -7.60 20.03
CA SER A 21 -3.32 -7.55 21.49
C SER A 21 -3.82 -6.19 22.02
N PRO A 22 -4.23 -6.10 23.29
CA PRO A 22 -4.67 -4.83 23.89
C PRO A 22 -3.65 -3.70 23.75
N GLU A 23 -2.36 -4.03 23.75
CA GLU A 23 -1.25 -3.09 23.55
C GLU A 23 -1.18 -2.59 22.11
N ALA A 24 -1.36 -3.48 21.13
CA ALA A 24 -1.36 -3.13 19.71
C ALA A 24 -2.60 -2.31 19.29
N LYS A 25 -3.67 -2.32 20.11
CA LYS A 25 -4.85 -1.45 19.91
C LYS A 25 -4.64 -0.03 20.44
N GLN A 26 -3.59 0.23 21.22
CA GLN A 26 -3.36 1.57 21.77
C GLN A 26 -2.97 2.57 20.68
N PRO A 27 -3.31 3.87 20.84
CA PRO A 27 -2.81 4.95 20.01
C PRO A 27 -1.28 4.94 19.87
N ILE A 28 -0.78 4.99 18.64
CA ILE A 28 0.67 5.07 18.39
C ILE A 28 1.03 6.53 18.11
N HIS A 29 1.78 7.12 19.03
CA HIS A 29 2.18 8.51 18.95
C HIS A 29 3.40 8.69 18.06
N PHE A 30 3.37 9.72 17.21
CA PHE A 30 4.51 10.13 16.41
C PHE A 30 5.53 10.90 17.25
N THR A 31 6.81 10.65 16.97
CA THR A 31 7.91 11.52 17.39
C THR A 31 7.86 12.86 16.64
N PRO A 32 8.50 13.92 17.18
CA PRO A 32 8.58 15.20 16.46
C PRO A 32 9.22 15.08 15.06
N PHE A 33 10.15 14.14 14.88
CA PHE A 33 10.76 13.87 13.58
C PHE A 33 9.73 13.26 12.61
N GLU A 34 8.96 12.27 13.07
CA GLU A 34 7.90 11.65 12.27
C GLU A 34 6.82 12.65 11.85
N LEU A 35 6.44 13.60 12.73
CA LEU A 35 5.48 14.65 12.37
C LEU A 35 5.95 15.54 11.21
N ALA A 36 7.26 15.72 11.01
CA ALA A 36 7.79 16.48 9.88
C ALA A 36 7.49 15.80 8.54
N TRP A 37 7.26 14.49 8.54
CA TRP A 37 6.98 13.71 7.32
C TRP A 37 5.53 13.81 6.84
N LEU A 38 4.64 14.42 7.62
CA LEU A 38 3.21 14.53 7.27
C LEU A 38 2.92 15.28 5.96
N ASN A 39 3.85 16.12 5.50
CA ASN A 39 3.71 16.86 4.24
C ASN A 39 4.34 16.15 3.03
N PHE A 40 4.93 14.97 3.21
CA PHE A 40 5.52 14.21 2.11
C PHE A 40 4.44 13.47 1.34
N LYS A 41 4.70 13.22 0.06
CA LYS A 41 3.82 12.37 -0.76
C LYS A 41 3.94 10.91 -0.34
N TYR A 42 2.88 10.17 -0.57
CA TYR A 42 2.90 8.71 -0.45
C TYR A 42 4.01 8.14 -1.33
N SER A 43 4.73 7.15 -0.78
CA SER A 43 5.71 6.38 -1.53
C SER A 43 5.00 5.42 -2.47
N GLN A 44 5.34 5.48 -3.75
CA GLN A 44 4.75 4.65 -4.80
C GLN A 44 5.78 3.63 -5.28
N ARG A 45 5.44 2.34 -5.21
CA ARG A 45 6.35 1.26 -5.64
C ARG A 45 5.61 0.26 -6.50
N GLY A 46 6.21 -0.10 -7.63
CA GLY A 46 5.67 -1.10 -8.54
C GLY A 46 6.57 -2.31 -8.74
N LEU A 47 5.95 -3.50 -8.82
CA LEU A 47 6.59 -4.76 -9.17
C LEU A 47 5.89 -5.38 -10.38
N LEU A 48 6.69 -5.90 -11.31
CA LEU A 48 6.21 -6.57 -12.52
C LEU A 48 6.53 -8.06 -12.46
N PHE A 49 5.51 -8.90 -12.59
CA PHE A 49 5.63 -10.36 -12.55
C PHE A 49 5.22 -10.98 -13.88
N ARG A 50 6.08 -11.81 -14.47
CA ARG A 50 5.72 -12.61 -15.64
C ARG A 50 4.76 -13.72 -15.23
N LYS A 51 3.64 -13.87 -15.96
CA LYS A 51 2.71 -14.97 -15.75
C LYS A 51 3.35 -16.30 -16.19
N PRO A 52 2.97 -17.41 -15.54
CA PRO A 52 3.36 -18.74 -15.99
C PRO A 52 2.91 -18.97 -17.45
N PRO A 53 3.68 -19.73 -18.24
CA PRO A 53 3.39 -19.95 -19.66
C PRO A 53 2.15 -20.81 -19.92
N SER A 54 1.71 -21.63 -18.95
CA SER A 54 0.54 -22.51 -19.11
C SER A 54 -0.73 -21.91 -18.44
N PRO A 55 -1.87 -21.81 -19.16
CA PRO A 55 -3.14 -21.31 -18.62
C PRO A 55 -3.64 -22.12 -17.42
N ASP A 56 -3.41 -23.43 -17.43
CA ASP A 56 -3.88 -24.35 -16.39
C ASP A 56 -3.12 -24.21 -15.06
N CYS A 57 -1.98 -23.52 -15.06
CA CYS A 57 -1.12 -23.37 -13.89
C CYS A 57 -1.36 -22.05 -13.13
N PHE A 58 -2.10 -21.08 -13.71
CA PHE A 58 -2.31 -19.78 -13.09
C PHE A 58 -3.79 -19.37 -13.07
N SER A 59 -4.38 -19.43 -11.88
CA SER A 59 -5.67 -18.83 -11.59
C SER A 59 -5.48 -17.46 -10.93
N ILE A 60 -6.00 -16.41 -11.58
CA ILE A 60 -5.96 -15.06 -11.00
C ILE A 60 -6.77 -14.99 -9.71
N THR A 61 -7.88 -15.73 -9.59
CA THR A 61 -8.70 -15.73 -8.38
C THR A 61 -7.96 -16.36 -7.21
N THR A 62 -7.30 -17.50 -7.44
CA THR A 62 -6.45 -18.16 -6.43
C THR A 62 -5.30 -17.26 -6.01
N PHE A 63 -4.64 -16.60 -6.98
CA PHE A 63 -3.57 -15.64 -6.70
C PHE A 63 -4.06 -14.47 -5.82
N LEU A 64 -5.19 -13.84 -6.18
CA LEU A 64 -5.75 -12.72 -5.41
C LEU A 64 -6.14 -13.16 -4.00
N ASN A 65 -6.76 -14.34 -3.83
CA ASN A 65 -7.12 -14.88 -2.52
C ASN A 65 -5.88 -15.14 -1.65
N HIS A 66 -4.83 -15.76 -2.21
CA HIS A 66 -3.58 -15.99 -1.48
C HIS A 66 -2.88 -14.68 -1.13
N LEU A 67 -2.91 -13.69 -2.01
CA LEU A 67 -2.32 -12.39 -1.75
C LEU A 67 -3.09 -11.62 -0.66
N GLN A 68 -4.41 -11.61 -0.69
CA GLN A 68 -5.23 -11.00 0.36
C GLN A 68 -5.01 -11.69 1.71
N HIS A 69 -4.97 -13.02 1.74
CA HIS A 69 -4.72 -13.79 2.97
C HIS A 69 -3.31 -13.53 3.53
N SER A 70 -2.27 -13.58 2.68
CA SER A 70 -0.90 -13.28 3.10
C SER A 70 -0.72 -11.83 3.55
N LEU A 71 -1.39 -10.88 2.90
CA LEU A 71 -1.45 -9.49 3.34
C LEU A 71 -2.10 -9.37 4.72
N SER A 72 -3.25 -10.02 4.93
CA SER A 72 -3.94 -10.04 6.23
C SER A 72 -3.04 -10.58 7.35
N ALA A 73 -2.35 -11.70 7.11
CA ALA A 73 -1.38 -12.27 8.05
C ALA A 73 -0.18 -11.33 8.29
N THR A 74 0.32 -10.66 7.24
CA THR A 74 1.41 -9.68 7.37
C THR A 74 0.97 -8.47 8.20
N LEU A 75 -0.27 -8.01 8.03
CA LEU A 75 -0.82 -6.89 8.79
C LEU A 75 -1.02 -7.21 10.28
N THR A 76 -1.05 -8.49 10.70
CA THR A 76 -0.95 -8.83 12.13
C THR A 76 0.35 -8.29 12.75
N HIS A 77 1.46 -8.34 11.99
CA HIS A 77 2.77 -7.87 12.46
C HIS A 77 3.01 -6.40 12.13
N PHE A 78 2.45 -5.90 11.01
CA PHE A 78 2.56 -4.52 10.57
C PHE A 78 1.23 -3.78 10.69
N TYR A 79 0.53 -3.99 11.80
CA TYR A 79 -0.80 -3.43 12.07
C TYR A 79 -0.92 -1.90 11.94
N PRO A 80 0.15 -1.08 12.15
CA PRO A 80 0.08 0.34 11.87
C PRO A 80 -0.30 0.67 10.42
N LEU A 81 0.07 -0.17 9.44
CA LEU A 81 -0.28 0.03 8.02
C LEU A 81 -1.78 -0.16 7.74
N ALA A 82 -2.48 -0.85 8.64
CA ALA A 82 -3.92 -1.02 8.60
C ALA A 82 -4.67 0.02 9.45
N SER A 83 -4.00 1.00 10.05
CA SER A 83 -4.60 2.02 10.92
C SER A 83 -5.01 3.30 10.18
N ARG A 84 -5.46 4.34 10.90
CA ARG A 84 -5.71 5.69 10.38
C ARG A 84 -5.06 6.76 11.23
N PHE A 85 -4.81 7.92 10.65
CA PHE A 85 -4.40 9.07 11.47
C PHE A 85 -5.62 9.64 12.17
N ALA A 86 -5.42 10.04 13.42
CA ALA A 86 -6.38 10.77 14.22
C ALA A 86 -5.70 11.97 14.86
N THR A 87 -6.49 13.02 15.07
CA THR A 87 -6.05 14.23 15.75
C THR A 87 -6.86 14.42 17.02
N ARG A 88 -6.18 14.52 18.16
CA ARG A 88 -6.79 14.90 19.43
C ARG A 88 -6.34 16.30 19.83
N LYS A 89 -7.31 17.18 20.03
CA LYS A 89 -7.09 18.50 20.65
C LYS A 89 -7.09 18.34 22.17
N GLN A 90 -6.09 18.90 22.84
CA GLN A 90 -6.04 19.05 24.29
C GLN A 90 -6.20 20.54 24.62
N GLU A 91 -6.90 20.86 25.70
CA GLU A 91 -7.19 22.25 26.06
C GLU A 91 -6.30 22.80 27.17
N ASN A 92 -5.71 21.94 28.01
CA ASN A 92 -4.92 22.36 29.17
C ASN A 92 -3.66 21.48 29.35
N PRO A 93 -2.48 21.90 28.87
CA PRO A 93 -2.25 23.08 28.01
C PRO A 93 -2.81 22.88 26.58
N PRO A 94 -3.15 23.96 25.85
CA PRO A 94 -3.62 23.87 24.47
C PRO A 94 -2.60 23.18 23.55
N SER A 95 -2.96 22.05 22.96
CA SER A 95 -2.10 21.34 22.00
C SER A 95 -2.90 20.45 21.05
N TYR A 96 -2.28 20.10 19.93
CA TYR A 96 -2.81 19.11 18.99
C TYR A 96 -1.85 17.92 18.95
N VAL A 97 -2.40 16.72 19.06
CA VAL A 97 -1.64 15.47 18.95
C VAL A 97 -2.18 14.68 17.79
N ILE A 98 -1.32 14.42 16.81
CA ILE A 98 -1.58 13.50 15.70
C ILE A 98 -0.99 12.14 16.08
N TYR A 99 -1.73 11.07 15.85
CA TYR A 99 -1.35 9.71 16.19
C TYR A 99 -2.00 8.70 15.23
N LEU A 100 -1.52 7.47 15.22
CA LEU A 100 -2.17 6.35 14.53
C LEU A 100 -3.21 5.72 15.45
N ASP A 101 -4.42 5.55 14.95
CA ASP A 101 -5.56 4.91 15.59
C ASP A 101 -5.78 3.53 14.93
N PRO A 102 -5.33 2.43 15.57
CA PRO A 102 -5.54 1.08 15.07
C PRO A 102 -6.99 0.60 15.13
N GLU A 103 -7.82 1.18 16.01
CA GLU A 103 -9.21 0.74 16.22
C GLU A 103 -10.16 1.35 15.19
N ASN A 104 -9.97 2.63 14.85
CA ASN A 104 -10.85 3.35 13.93
C ASN A 104 -10.36 3.29 12.47
N SER A 105 -10.12 2.07 11.97
CA SER A 105 -9.68 1.88 10.59
C SER A 105 -10.42 0.77 9.85
N PRO A 106 -10.77 0.98 8.57
CA PRO A 106 -11.28 -0.09 7.71
C PRO A 106 -10.19 -1.12 7.36
N GLY A 107 -8.90 -0.79 7.46
CA GLY A 107 -7.76 -1.63 7.09
C GLY A 107 -6.96 -1.07 5.90
N ALA A 108 -6.08 -1.90 5.35
CA ALA A 108 -5.35 -1.59 4.12
C ALA A 108 -6.27 -1.76 2.90
N LYS A 109 -6.18 -0.87 1.91
CA LYS A 109 -7.01 -0.97 0.69
C LYS A 109 -6.38 -1.98 -0.27
N PHE A 110 -7.21 -2.84 -0.84
CA PHE A 110 -6.81 -3.82 -1.84
C PHE A 110 -7.69 -3.68 -3.08
N ILE A 111 -7.06 -3.48 -4.23
CA ILE A 111 -7.72 -3.21 -5.49
C ILE A 111 -7.28 -4.24 -6.52
N TYR A 112 -8.25 -4.76 -7.28
CA TYR A 112 -7.98 -5.52 -8.49
C TYR A 112 -8.57 -4.77 -9.68
N ALA A 113 -7.72 -4.52 -10.68
CA ALA A 113 -8.08 -3.74 -11.85
C ALA A 113 -7.48 -4.34 -13.14
N LYS A 114 -7.97 -3.86 -14.28
CA LYS A 114 -7.45 -4.17 -15.61
C LYS A 114 -6.94 -2.90 -16.27
N ALA A 115 -5.69 -2.91 -16.70
CA ALA A 115 -5.13 -1.82 -17.48
C ALA A 115 -5.14 -2.17 -18.98
N GLY A 116 -5.40 -1.19 -19.83
CA GLY A 116 -5.24 -1.31 -21.28
C GLY A 116 -3.81 -1.04 -21.77
N ALA A 117 -2.89 -0.73 -20.86
CA ALA A 117 -1.47 -0.52 -21.13
C ALA A 117 -0.77 -1.84 -21.49
N THR A 118 0.39 -1.77 -22.12
CA THR A 118 1.35 -2.87 -22.26
C THR A 118 2.56 -2.68 -21.33
N VAL A 119 3.35 -3.73 -21.10
CA VAL A 119 4.62 -3.59 -20.36
C VAL A 119 5.65 -2.78 -21.13
N SER A 120 5.64 -2.88 -22.46
CA SER A 120 6.42 -2.01 -23.34
C SER A 120 6.04 -0.54 -23.16
N ASP A 121 4.76 -0.22 -22.97
CA ASP A 121 4.31 1.16 -22.71
C ASP A 121 4.89 1.76 -21.42
N VAL A 122 5.45 0.93 -20.53
CA VAL A 122 6.07 1.33 -19.26
C VAL A 122 7.59 1.30 -19.33
N LEU A 123 8.19 0.31 -20.00
CA LEU A 123 9.63 0.05 -19.98
C LEU A 123 10.39 0.64 -21.18
N ASP A 124 9.73 0.82 -22.32
CA ASP A 124 10.39 1.26 -23.57
C ASP A 124 10.61 2.79 -23.67
N PRO A 125 9.74 3.66 -23.09
CA PRO A 125 9.98 5.10 -23.10
C PRO A 125 11.25 5.52 -22.34
N PRO A 126 11.94 6.59 -22.77
CA PRO A 126 13.17 7.06 -22.13
C PRO A 126 12.96 7.70 -20.75
N ASP A 127 11.75 8.20 -20.50
CA ASP A 127 11.33 8.85 -19.26
C ASP A 127 10.09 8.14 -18.69
N VAL A 128 9.82 8.31 -17.38
CA VAL A 128 8.64 7.72 -16.72
C VAL A 128 7.35 8.22 -17.39
N PRO A 129 6.57 7.34 -18.05
CA PRO A 129 5.37 7.76 -18.75
C PRO A 129 4.30 8.26 -17.78
N LEU A 130 3.53 9.29 -18.16
CA LEU A 130 2.40 9.79 -17.35
C LEU A 130 1.35 8.70 -17.04
N LEU A 131 1.29 7.66 -17.88
CA LEU A 131 0.46 6.49 -17.66
C LEU A 131 0.80 5.76 -16.34
N VAL A 132 2.06 5.80 -15.89
CA VAL A 132 2.50 5.16 -14.64
C VAL A 132 1.76 5.73 -13.43
N HIS A 133 1.50 7.04 -13.41
CA HIS A 133 0.73 7.67 -12.34
C HIS A 133 -0.70 7.13 -12.24
N SER A 134 -1.30 6.73 -13.36
CA SER A 134 -2.67 6.17 -13.36
C SER A 134 -2.74 4.76 -12.76
N PHE A 135 -1.58 4.12 -12.54
CA PHE A 135 -1.54 2.80 -11.94
C PHE A 135 -1.60 2.85 -10.40
N PHE A 136 -1.39 4.00 -9.79
CA PHE A 136 -1.42 4.17 -8.33
C PHE A 136 -2.73 4.86 -7.90
N ASP A 137 -3.44 4.26 -6.95
CA ASP A 137 -4.76 4.72 -6.50
C ASP A 137 -4.65 6.01 -5.68
N LEU A 138 -3.55 6.18 -4.95
CA LEU A 138 -3.33 7.32 -4.05
C LEU A 138 -2.34 8.34 -4.63
N ASN A 139 -2.30 8.46 -5.95
CA ASN A 139 -1.39 9.40 -6.61
C ASN A 139 -1.64 10.85 -6.14
N ASN A 140 -0.57 11.52 -5.73
CA ASN A 140 -0.55 12.85 -5.11
C ASN A 140 -1.10 12.97 -3.68
N ALA A 141 -1.52 11.88 -3.04
CA ALA A 141 -1.83 11.91 -1.61
C ALA A 141 -0.56 12.29 -0.83
N ILE A 142 -0.73 13.12 0.21
CA ILE A 142 0.30 13.40 1.20
C ILE A 142 0.01 12.64 2.48
N CYS A 143 1.04 12.39 3.27
CA CYS A 143 0.93 11.61 4.50
C CYS A 143 -0.20 12.10 5.43
N TYR A 144 -0.41 13.42 5.52
CA TYR A 144 -1.51 13.99 6.30
C TYR A 144 -2.92 13.51 5.85
N ASP A 145 -3.09 13.14 4.58
CA ASP A 145 -4.34 12.59 4.06
C ASP A 145 -4.68 11.23 4.68
N GLY A 146 -3.74 10.57 5.38
CA GLY A 146 -3.94 9.34 6.15
C GLY A 146 -5.05 9.38 7.21
N HIS A 147 -5.61 10.57 7.49
CA HIS A 147 -6.85 10.72 8.26
C HIS A 147 -8.08 10.19 7.52
N THR A 148 -8.08 10.28 6.19
CA THR A 148 -9.23 9.95 5.32
C THR A 148 -8.89 8.94 4.23
N LEU A 149 -7.62 8.83 3.84
CA LEU A 149 -7.08 7.85 2.90
C LEU A 149 -6.35 6.70 3.62
N PRO A 150 -6.36 5.49 3.07
CA PRO A 150 -5.69 4.34 3.68
C PRO A 150 -4.17 4.59 3.71
N LEU A 151 -3.49 4.11 4.75
CA LEU A 151 -2.04 4.26 4.88
C LEU A 151 -1.26 3.29 3.97
N LEU A 152 -1.92 2.21 3.56
CA LEU A 152 -1.45 1.23 2.60
C LEU A 152 -2.56 0.94 1.59
N SER A 153 -2.25 1.10 0.30
CA SER A 153 -3.10 0.66 -0.81
C SER A 153 -2.31 -0.25 -1.73
N ILE A 154 -2.88 -1.41 -2.04
CA ILE A 154 -2.28 -2.41 -2.91
C ILE A 154 -3.18 -2.58 -4.13
N GLN A 155 -2.65 -2.32 -5.32
CA GLN A 155 -3.35 -2.53 -6.58
C GLN A 155 -2.70 -3.65 -7.39
N VAL A 156 -3.49 -4.68 -7.69
CA VAL A 156 -3.13 -5.74 -8.62
C VAL A 156 -3.73 -5.43 -9.98
N GLN A 157 -2.90 -5.34 -11.00
CA GLN A 157 -3.36 -5.15 -12.38
C GLN A 157 -3.08 -6.38 -13.23
N LYS A 158 -4.12 -6.88 -13.91
CA LYS A 158 -3.97 -7.92 -14.93
C LYS A 158 -3.77 -7.28 -16.30
N GLU A 159 -2.64 -7.59 -16.92
CA GLU A 159 -2.30 -7.13 -18.26
C GLU A 159 -1.72 -8.29 -19.07
N GLY A 160 -2.29 -8.68 -20.22
CA GLY A 160 -1.73 -9.73 -21.09
C GLY A 160 -1.08 -10.92 -20.37
N LYS A 161 0.25 -11.08 -20.50
CA LYS A 161 1.08 -12.11 -19.83
C LYS A 161 1.78 -11.64 -18.55
N ILE A 162 1.44 -10.47 -17.99
CA ILE A 162 2.11 -9.88 -16.82
C ILE A 162 1.08 -9.51 -15.74
N THR A 163 1.48 -9.63 -14.48
CA THR A 163 0.72 -9.14 -13.32
C THR A 163 1.55 -8.04 -12.68
N LYS A 164 0.96 -6.86 -12.49
CA LYS A 164 1.60 -5.75 -11.78
C LYS A 164 1.08 -5.71 -10.34
N LEU A 165 1.97 -5.60 -9.37
CA LEU A 165 1.64 -5.29 -7.98
C LEU A 165 2.15 -3.90 -7.69
N LEU A 166 1.25 -3.01 -7.28
CA LEU A 166 1.54 -1.62 -7.02
C LEU A 166 1.19 -1.35 -5.57
N VAL A 167 2.09 -0.69 -4.88
CA VAL A 167 1.97 -0.42 -3.45
C VAL A 167 2.15 1.08 -3.28
N ASP A 168 1.08 1.72 -2.81
CA ASP A 168 1.13 3.06 -2.23
C ASP A 168 1.20 2.89 -0.72
N GLN A 169 2.24 3.43 -0.11
CA GLN A 169 2.42 3.42 1.34
C GLN A 169 2.81 4.80 1.83
N GLU A 170 2.32 5.17 2.99
CA GLU A 170 2.90 6.22 3.82
C GLU A 170 4.43 6.07 3.88
N GLY A 171 5.16 7.16 3.65
CA GLY A 171 6.63 7.19 3.58
C GLY A 171 7.36 6.93 4.91
N PHE A 172 6.65 6.52 5.96
CA PHE A 172 7.26 6.15 7.23
C PHE A 172 8.01 4.83 7.10
N GLN A 173 9.33 4.89 7.31
CA GLN A 173 10.05 3.73 7.78
C GLN A 173 9.83 3.68 9.28
N PHE A 174 8.85 2.88 9.73
CA PHE A 174 8.63 2.64 11.16
C PHE A 174 9.97 2.26 11.80
N CYS A 175 10.53 3.12 12.65
CA CYS A 175 11.79 2.85 13.34
C CYS A 175 11.67 1.71 14.37
N HIS A 176 10.46 1.16 14.53
CA HIS A 176 10.18 -0.01 15.35
C HIS A 176 9.58 -1.12 14.47
N PRO A 177 10.40 -1.93 13.77
CA PRO A 177 9.93 -3.23 13.36
C PRO A 177 9.57 -4.05 14.62
N PRO A 178 8.53 -4.91 14.58
CA PRO A 178 8.46 -6.01 15.54
C PRO A 178 9.78 -6.78 15.45
N ALA A 179 10.33 -7.20 16.59
CA ALA A 179 11.68 -7.76 16.72
C ALA A 179 11.96 -9.06 15.92
N SER A 180 11.10 -9.48 14.99
CA SER A 180 11.07 -10.83 14.42
C SER A 180 11.36 -10.94 12.92
N LEU A 181 11.71 -9.87 12.20
CA LEU A 181 11.86 -9.91 10.73
C LEU A 181 13.22 -9.41 10.23
N GLU A 182 14.30 -9.98 10.75
CA GLU A 182 15.57 -10.07 10.01
C GLU A 182 15.64 -11.42 9.30
N GLY A 183 15.19 -11.49 8.05
CA GLY A 183 15.33 -12.74 7.30
C GLY A 183 14.66 -12.77 5.95
N SER A 184 15.48 -12.66 4.90
CA SER A 184 15.24 -13.16 3.54
C SER A 184 14.20 -12.42 2.70
N LEU A 185 14.69 -11.74 1.65
CA LEU A 185 14.05 -11.70 0.32
C LEU A 185 15.08 -11.23 -0.72
N SER A 186 15.88 -12.19 -1.16
CA SER A 186 16.76 -12.11 -2.34
C SER A 186 16.02 -12.70 -3.54
N THR A 187 15.37 -11.87 -4.35
CA THR A 187 15.16 -12.18 -5.78
C THR A 187 14.95 -10.88 -6.55
N GLY A 188 15.50 -10.82 -7.76
CA GLY A 188 15.72 -9.62 -8.58
C GLY A 188 14.59 -8.59 -8.57
N ARG A 189 14.91 -7.40 -8.04
CA ARG A 189 14.04 -6.24 -7.97
C ARG A 189 14.45 -5.26 -9.06
N VAL A 190 13.55 -4.97 -10.01
CA VAL A 190 13.59 -3.67 -10.70
C VAL A 190 12.71 -2.76 -9.85
N CYS A 191 13.35 -1.94 -9.02
CA CYS A 191 12.65 -0.95 -8.22
C CYS A 191 12.40 0.26 -9.13
N MET A 192 11.19 0.39 -9.68
CA MET A 192 10.75 1.70 -10.14
C MET A 192 10.47 2.53 -8.89
N LEU A 193 11.42 3.37 -8.50
CA LEU A 193 11.13 4.54 -7.70
C LEU A 193 10.52 5.57 -8.65
N CYS A 194 9.27 5.96 -8.38
CA CYS A 194 8.70 7.21 -8.88
C CYS A 194 8.81 8.25 -7.76
#